data_AF-A0A8J3Q2T1-F1
#
_entry.id   AF-A0A8J3Q2T1-F1
#
_cell.length_a   1.000
_cell.length_b   1.000
_cell.length_c   1.000
_cell.angle_alpha   90.00
_cell.angle_beta   90.00
_cell.angle_gamma   90.00
#
_symmetry.space_group_name_H-M   'P 1'
#
loop_
_entity.id
_entity.type
_entity.pdbx_description
1 polymer ?
#
loop_
_entity_poly.entity_id
_entity_poly.type
_entity_poly.pdbx_seq_one_letter_code
_entity_poly.pdbx_strand_id
1 'polypeptide(L)'
;MTRRLGKLFATLVGTALIVVMGAQPASATVFPYRIDMQTCDVSGAGTDGYVAARIHGTAGSSGWIGLNNANHDDFERGNVDAFYFNLPSNIGTITSVYVNFVPTGDNSAWCLSWAKVHGPIGTSPRFYYNNSSLWFVSTGTWGPWLP
;
A
#
# COMPACT_ATOMS: atom_id res chain seq x y z
N MET A 1 44.59 -36.41 64.01
CA MET A 1 43.63 -35.68 63.14
C MET A 1 43.99 -35.95 61.69
N THR A 2 43.33 -36.92 61.06
CA THR A 2 43.64 -37.37 59.69
C THR A 2 42.36 -37.26 58.86
N ARG A 3 42.33 -36.32 57.92
CA ARG A 3 41.20 -36.11 57.00
C ARG A 3 41.23 -37.18 55.91
N ARG A 4 40.16 -37.96 55.80
CA ARG A 4 39.83 -38.73 54.59
C ARG A 4 38.32 -38.73 54.39
N LEU A 5 37.83 -37.81 53.55
CA LEU A 5 36.55 -37.97 52.87
C LEU A 5 36.75 -37.56 51.41
N GLY A 6 36.47 -38.50 50.51
CA GLY A 6 36.60 -38.31 49.08
C GLY A 6 36.56 -39.64 48.35
N LYS A 7 35.40 -40.30 48.33
CA LYS A 7 35.09 -41.27 47.28
C LYS A 7 34.01 -40.65 46.40
N LEU A 8 34.47 -40.04 45.31
CA LEU A 8 33.72 -39.77 44.09
C LEU A 8 33.10 -41.08 43.60
N PHE A 9 31.83 -41.08 43.18
CA PHE A 9 31.29 -41.82 42.03
C PHE A 9 29.79 -41.54 41.91
N ALA A 10 29.39 -40.86 40.84
CA ALA A 10 28.17 -41.17 40.08
C ALA A 10 28.17 -40.29 38.83
N THR A 11 28.74 -40.84 37.76
CA THR A 11 28.49 -40.40 36.39
C THR A 11 27.02 -40.66 36.08
N LEU A 12 26.28 -39.64 35.63
CA LEU A 12 25.12 -39.88 34.78
C LEU A 12 25.31 -39.17 33.44
N VAL A 13 25.52 -40.01 32.44
CA VAL A 13 25.44 -39.75 31.02
C VAL A 13 23.96 -39.62 30.66
N GLY A 14 23.59 -38.69 29.78
CA GLY A 14 22.27 -38.76 29.15
C GLY A 14 21.68 -37.41 28.75
N THR A 15 22.25 -36.81 27.71
CA THR A 15 21.64 -35.73 26.95
C THR A 15 20.29 -36.14 26.36
N ALA A 16 19.26 -35.34 26.59
CA ALA A 16 18.21 -35.09 25.60
C ALA A 16 17.71 -33.65 25.78
N LEU A 17 18.45 -32.69 25.23
CA LEU A 17 17.87 -31.37 24.96
C LEU A 17 16.95 -31.57 23.76
N ILE A 18 15.64 -31.61 23.99
CA ILE A 18 14.65 -31.53 22.92
C ILE A 18 14.78 -30.13 22.34
N VAL A 19 15.53 -30.00 21.24
CA VAL A 19 15.41 -28.83 20.37
C VAL A 19 14.06 -29.00 19.68
N VAL A 20 13.01 -28.47 20.30
CA VAL A 20 11.77 -28.18 19.58
C VAL A 20 12.20 -27.21 18.50
N MET A 21 12.35 -27.70 17.27
CA MET A 21 12.55 -26.86 16.10
C MET A 21 11.29 -26.01 15.98
N GLY A 22 11.30 -24.85 16.64
CA GLY A 22 10.28 -23.85 16.45
C GLY A 22 10.28 -23.50 14.98
N ALA A 23 9.20 -23.85 14.28
CA ALA A 23 8.92 -23.29 12.97
C ALA A 23 8.84 -21.77 13.17
N GLN A 24 9.95 -21.08 12.92
CA GLN A 24 9.96 -19.64 12.90
C GLN A 24 9.03 -19.22 11.75
N PRO A 25 8.03 -18.37 11.98
CA PRO A 25 7.15 -17.94 10.90
C PRO A 25 8.03 -17.38 9.79
N ALA A 26 7.94 -17.96 8.59
CA ALA A 26 8.64 -17.45 7.43
C ALA A 26 8.24 -15.97 7.29
N SER A 27 9.23 -15.08 7.34
CA SER A 27 8.98 -13.65 7.16
C SER A 27 8.33 -13.46 5.80
N ALA A 28 7.04 -13.11 5.78
CA ALA A 28 6.31 -12.92 4.55
C ALA A 28 6.99 -11.79 3.77
N THR A 29 7.49 -12.08 2.57
CA THR A 29 8.07 -11.07 1.71
C THR A 29 6.97 -10.09 1.31
N VAL A 30 7.14 -8.82 1.69
CA VAL A 30 6.25 -7.73 1.29
C VAL A 30 6.93 -6.85 0.27
N PHE A 31 6.16 -6.34 -0.68
CA PHE A 31 6.65 -5.49 -1.76
C PHE A 31 6.15 -4.06 -1.54
N PRO A 32 7.04 -3.10 -1.26
CA PRO A 32 6.65 -1.72 -1.01
C PRO A 32 6.31 -1.00 -2.32
N TYR A 33 5.24 -0.24 -2.29
CA TYR A 33 4.80 0.64 -3.37
C TYR A 33 4.47 2.02 -2.81
N ARG A 34 4.51 3.00 -3.72
CA ARG A 34 4.06 4.37 -3.49
C ARG A 34 3.22 4.81 -4.68
N ILE A 35 2.09 5.45 -4.43
CA ILE A 35 1.34 6.17 -5.47
C ILE A 35 1.36 7.66 -5.16
N ASP A 36 1.79 8.44 -6.14
CA ASP A 36 1.70 9.90 -6.17
C ASP A 36 0.45 10.29 -6.95
N MET A 37 -0.38 11.16 -6.40
CA MET A 37 -1.56 11.69 -7.08
C MET A 37 -1.57 13.21 -6.99
N GLN A 38 -1.73 13.87 -8.13
CA GLN A 38 -1.89 15.33 -8.17
C GLN A 38 -3.35 15.68 -8.37
N THR A 39 -3.96 16.37 -7.41
CA THR A 39 -5.25 17.05 -7.62
C THR A 39 -5.05 18.21 -8.60
N CYS A 40 -6.01 18.43 -9.50
CA CYS A 40 -5.95 19.53 -10.47
C CYS A 40 -5.74 20.89 -9.77
N ASP A 41 -4.99 21.79 -10.40
CA ASP A 41 -4.84 23.16 -9.93
C ASP A 41 -5.93 24.08 -10.51
N VAL A 42 -7.18 23.79 -10.17
CA VAL A 42 -8.34 24.62 -10.51
C VAL A 42 -9.24 24.81 -9.30
N SER A 43 -9.99 25.92 -9.26
CA SER A 43 -10.87 26.24 -8.13
C SER A 43 -11.87 25.11 -7.86
N GLY A 44 -12.00 24.71 -6.60
CA GLY A 44 -12.91 23.65 -6.16
C GLY A 44 -12.46 22.23 -6.50
N ALA A 45 -11.22 22.02 -6.94
CA ALA A 45 -10.72 20.70 -7.33
C ALA A 45 -10.51 19.70 -6.19
N GLY A 46 -10.40 20.17 -4.95
CA GLY A 46 -10.12 19.36 -3.76
C GLY A 46 -11.32 18.56 -3.26
N THR A 47 -11.11 17.64 -2.31
CA THR A 47 -12.18 16.81 -1.76
C THR A 47 -11.86 16.26 -0.37
N ASP A 48 -12.87 16.21 0.49
CA ASP A 48 -12.86 15.45 1.75
C ASP A 48 -13.41 14.02 1.60
N GLY A 49 -13.70 13.61 0.36
CA GLY A 49 -14.28 12.31 0.06
C GLY A 49 -13.29 11.15 0.21
N TYR A 50 -13.82 9.93 0.32
CA TYR A 50 -12.98 8.74 0.36
C TYR A 50 -12.47 8.39 -1.04
N VAL A 51 -11.15 8.29 -1.18
CA VAL A 51 -10.47 7.90 -2.42
C VAL A 51 -9.83 6.54 -2.24
N ALA A 52 -10.01 5.66 -3.23
CA ALA A 52 -9.31 4.40 -3.33
C ALA A 52 -8.72 4.19 -4.73
N ALA A 53 -7.61 3.47 -4.81
CA ALA A 53 -6.98 3.11 -6.06
C ALA A 53 -6.81 1.60 -6.20
N ARG A 54 -6.86 1.12 -7.44
CA ARG A 54 -6.45 -0.23 -7.83
C ARG A 54 -5.39 -0.10 -8.92
N ILE A 55 -4.25 -0.72 -8.69
CA ILE A 55 -3.09 -0.64 -9.58
C ILE A 55 -2.96 -1.96 -10.30
N HIS A 56 -2.84 -1.90 -11.62
CA HIS A 56 -2.62 -3.06 -12.47
C HIS A 56 -1.20 -3.05 -13.00
N GLY A 57 -0.58 -4.22 -13.01
CA GLY A 57 0.68 -4.45 -13.68
C GLY A 57 0.70 -5.77 -14.43
N THR A 58 1.81 -6.04 -15.11
CA THR A 58 1.96 -7.20 -15.98
C THR A 58 1.85 -8.55 -15.28
N ALA A 59 2.00 -8.60 -13.95
CA ALA A 59 1.94 -9.82 -13.15
C ALA A 59 0.76 -9.87 -12.15
N GLY A 60 -0.16 -8.89 -12.20
CA GLY A 60 -1.35 -8.92 -11.33
C GLY A 60 -1.91 -7.53 -11.00
N SER A 61 -2.66 -7.44 -9.91
CA SER A 61 -3.21 -6.17 -9.41
C SER A 61 -3.12 -6.08 -7.89
N SER A 62 -3.15 -4.84 -7.37
CA SER A 62 -3.10 -4.57 -5.93
C SER A 62 -4.39 -4.88 -5.16
N GLY A 63 -5.51 -5.13 -5.85
CA GLY A 63 -6.84 -4.92 -5.25
C GLY A 63 -7.12 -3.44 -4.99
N TRP A 64 -8.22 -3.13 -4.31
CA TRP A 64 -8.55 -1.74 -3.92
C TRP A 64 -7.83 -1.35 -2.64
N ILE A 65 -7.17 -0.20 -2.66
CA ILE A 65 -6.44 0.39 -1.52
C ILE A 65 -7.06 1.74 -1.21
N GLY A 66 -7.52 1.95 0.01
CA GLY A 66 -7.93 3.27 0.49
C GLY A 66 -6.70 4.17 0.67
N LEU A 67 -6.79 5.38 0.16
CA LEU A 67 -5.70 6.36 0.19
C LEU A 67 -6.02 7.43 1.22
N ASN A 68 -5.23 7.45 2.29
CA ASN A 68 -5.38 8.40 3.39
C ASN A 68 -4.06 8.46 4.20
N ASN A 69 -3.53 9.65 4.39
CA ASN A 69 -2.39 9.92 5.26
C ASN A 69 -2.90 10.42 6.61
N ALA A 70 -2.37 9.85 7.70
CA ALA A 70 -2.76 10.29 9.04
C ALA A 70 -2.27 11.72 9.31
N ASN A 71 -3.18 12.59 9.76
CA ASN A 71 -2.91 14.00 10.10
C ASN A 71 -2.44 14.84 8.91
N HIS A 72 -2.92 14.52 7.71
CA HIS A 72 -2.70 15.30 6.50
C HIS A 72 -4.05 15.57 5.82
N ASP A 73 -4.17 16.74 5.22
CA ASP A 73 -5.34 17.13 4.42
C ASP A 73 -5.06 16.73 2.97
N ASP A 74 -5.43 15.49 2.64
CA ASP A 74 -5.14 14.89 1.34
C ASP A 74 -6.06 15.44 0.25
N PHE A 75 -5.62 15.31 -1.00
CA PHE A 75 -6.39 15.61 -2.19
C PHE A 75 -6.76 17.07 -2.39
N GLU A 76 -6.07 17.98 -1.71
CA GLU A 76 -6.27 19.42 -1.85
C GLU A 76 -5.79 19.99 -3.19
N ARG A 77 -6.42 21.09 -3.63
CA ARG A 77 -6.17 21.71 -4.94
C ARG A 77 -4.67 21.90 -5.20
N GLY A 78 -4.20 21.37 -6.33
CA GLY A 78 -2.82 21.52 -6.79
C GLY A 78 -1.78 20.68 -6.05
N ASN A 79 -2.15 20.07 -4.91
CA ASN A 79 -1.25 19.26 -4.11
C ASN A 79 -0.92 17.94 -4.80
N VAL A 80 0.27 17.44 -4.48
CA VAL A 80 0.71 16.09 -4.84
C VAL A 80 0.84 15.30 -3.55
N ASP A 81 -0.07 14.36 -3.37
CA ASP A 81 -0.10 13.48 -2.19
C ASP A 81 0.56 12.15 -2.52
N ALA A 82 1.33 11.62 -1.56
CA ALA A 82 2.07 10.37 -1.69
C ALA A 82 1.57 9.34 -0.68
N PHE A 83 1.09 8.20 -1.16
CA PHE A 83 0.55 7.12 -0.32
C PHE A 83 1.42 5.88 -0.44
N TYR A 84 1.81 5.30 0.69
CA TYR A 84 2.67 4.12 0.77
C TYR A 84 1.88 2.90 1.21
N PHE A 85 2.07 1.77 0.55
CA PHE A 85 1.42 0.51 0.90
C PHE A 85 2.28 -0.68 0.49
N ASN A 86 2.00 -1.83 1.10
CA ASN A 86 2.71 -3.08 0.84
C ASN A 86 1.78 -4.08 0.16
N LEU A 87 2.28 -4.76 -0.86
CA LEU A 87 1.59 -5.88 -1.50
C LEU A 87 2.23 -7.22 -1.11
N PRO A 88 1.45 -8.32 -1.04
CA PRO A 88 1.98 -9.65 -0.79
C PRO A 88 2.74 -10.23 -1.99
N SER A 89 2.62 -9.62 -3.17
CA SER A 89 3.30 -10.04 -4.39
C SER A 89 3.76 -8.83 -5.22
N ASN A 90 4.78 -9.06 -6.04
CA ASN A 90 5.18 -8.10 -7.07
C ASN A 90 4.20 -8.16 -8.24
N ILE A 91 3.56 -7.03 -8.58
CA ILE A 91 2.57 -6.96 -9.68
C ILE A 91 3.21 -6.65 -11.03
N GLY A 92 4.54 -6.61 -11.12
CA GLY A 92 5.25 -6.41 -12.37
C GLY A 92 5.30 -4.94 -12.81
N THR A 93 5.44 -4.72 -14.11
CA THR A 93 5.50 -3.36 -14.68
C THR A 93 4.11 -2.76 -14.61
N ILE A 94 3.96 -1.57 -14.06
CA ILE A 94 2.66 -0.92 -13.89
C ILE A 94 2.10 -0.49 -15.25
N THR A 95 0.87 -0.93 -15.54
CA THR A 95 0.20 -0.71 -16.82
C THR A 95 -0.97 0.27 -16.72
N SER A 96 -1.66 0.34 -15.58
CA SER A 96 -2.77 1.26 -15.37
C SER A 96 -3.08 1.47 -13.89
N VAL A 97 -3.79 2.56 -13.60
CA VAL A 97 -4.35 2.89 -12.29
C VAL A 97 -5.84 3.10 -12.49
N TYR A 98 -6.64 2.54 -11.59
CA TYR A 98 -8.09 2.72 -11.52
C TYR A 98 -8.38 3.46 -10.23
N VAL A 99 -9.29 4.42 -10.27
CA VAL A 99 -9.60 5.31 -9.15
C VAL A 99 -11.08 5.18 -8.84
N ASN A 100 -11.39 4.97 -7.57
CA ASN A 100 -12.73 4.98 -7.02
C ASN A 100 -12.85 6.14 -6.05
N PHE A 101 -13.92 6.91 -6.19
CA PHE A 101 -14.20 8.08 -5.37
C PHE A 101 -15.57 7.92 -4.74
N VAL A 102 -15.66 8.15 -3.43
CA VAL A 102 -16.92 8.24 -2.70
C VAL A 102 -17.01 9.64 -2.07
N PRO A 103 -17.97 10.47 -2.52
CA PRO A 103 -18.12 11.84 -2.05
C PRO A 103 -18.56 11.92 -0.58
N THR A 104 -18.26 13.05 0.06
CA THR A 104 -18.93 13.50 1.29
C THR A 104 -20.00 14.52 0.92
N GLY A 105 -21.28 14.17 1.06
CA GLY A 105 -22.41 15.06 0.79
C GLY A 105 -22.82 15.23 -0.68
N ASP A 106 -23.87 16.01 -0.89
CA ASP A 106 -24.45 16.30 -2.21
C ASP A 106 -23.58 17.33 -2.97
N ASN A 107 -23.44 17.14 -4.29
CA ASN A 107 -22.65 17.99 -5.20
C ASN A 107 -21.12 18.02 -4.97
N SER A 108 -20.56 17.07 -4.21
CA SER A 108 -19.11 16.96 -4.08
C SER A 108 -18.49 16.34 -5.33
N ALA A 109 -17.42 16.99 -5.80
CA ALA A 109 -16.67 16.58 -6.98
C ALA A 109 -15.17 16.65 -6.70
N TRP A 110 -14.39 15.85 -7.39
CA TRP A 110 -12.93 15.85 -7.28
C TRP A 110 -12.29 15.82 -8.66
N CYS A 111 -11.25 16.62 -8.86
CA CYS A 111 -10.49 16.65 -10.11
C CYS A 111 -9.10 16.08 -9.90
N LEU A 112 -8.84 14.91 -10.45
CA LEU A 112 -7.51 14.31 -10.49
C LEU A 112 -6.78 14.74 -11.77
N SER A 113 -5.57 15.26 -11.65
CA SER A 113 -4.72 15.58 -12.81
C SER A 113 -3.99 14.33 -13.30
N TRP A 114 -3.20 13.70 -12.44
CA TRP A 114 -2.48 12.48 -12.78
C TRP A 114 -2.16 11.61 -11.57
N ALA A 115 -1.93 10.33 -11.82
CA ALA A 115 -1.35 9.38 -10.87
C ALA A 115 -0.02 8.82 -11.39
N LYS A 116 0.92 8.52 -10.50
CA LYS A 116 2.20 7.87 -10.80
C LYS A 116 2.52 6.85 -9.72
N VAL A 117 2.92 5.64 -10.11
CA VAL A 117 3.21 4.55 -9.18
C VAL A 117 4.69 4.24 -9.20
N HIS A 118 5.29 4.12 -8.02
CA HIS A 118 6.62 3.60 -7.79
C HIS A 118 6.49 2.22 -7.18
N GLY A 119 7.07 1.22 -7.82
CA GLY A 119 7.11 -0.16 -7.34
C GLY A 119 8.53 -0.69 -7.23
N PRO A 120 8.70 -1.93 -6.76
CA PRO A 120 10.02 -2.53 -6.52
C PRO A 120 10.90 -2.66 -7.77
N ILE A 121 10.30 -2.72 -8.96
CA ILE A 121 11.01 -2.94 -10.22
C ILE A 121 11.05 -1.71 -11.13
N GLY A 122 10.49 -0.58 -10.68
CA GLY A 122 10.50 0.65 -11.45
C GLY A 122 9.33 1.58 -11.15
N THR A 123 9.29 2.67 -11.89
CA THR A 123 8.29 3.73 -11.77
C THR A 123 7.48 3.82 -13.06
N SER A 124 6.17 3.94 -12.94
CA SER A 124 5.28 4.12 -14.07
C SER A 124 5.45 5.50 -14.72
N PRO A 125 5.03 5.68 -15.99
CA PRO A 125 4.66 7.00 -16.51
C PRO A 125 3.55 7.62 -15.66
N ARG A 126 3.24 8.91 -15.92
CA ARG A 126 2.02 9.53 -15.36
C ARG A 126 0.80 9.02 -16.13
N PHE A 127 -0.18 8.53 -15.40
CA PHE A 127 -1.53 8.26 -15.89
C PHE A 127 -2.34 9.54 -15.73
N TYR A 128 -2.68 10.20 -16.84
CA TYR A 128 -3.39 11.48 -16.82
C TYR A 128 -4.90 11.28 -16.83
N TYR A 129 -5.62 12.04 -16.00
CA TYR A 129 -7.08 12.00 -15.83
C TYR A 129 -7.75 13.29 -16.34
N ASN A 130 -7.15 13.86 -17.40
CA ASN A 130 -7.67 14.91 -18.28
C ASN A 130 -7.70 16.38 -17.83
N ASN A 131 -6.94 16.79 -16.80
CA ASN A 131 -6.59 18.21 -16.62
C ASN A 131 -7.82 19.17 -16.67
N SER A 132 -8.81 18.93 -15.78
CA SER A 132 -9.99 19.77 -15.51
C SER A 132 -11.32 19.46 -16.21
N SER A 133 -11.42 18.46 -17.09
CA SER A 133 -12.66 18.16 -17.84
C SER A 133 -13.40 16.88 -17.40
N LEU A 134 -12.80 16.03 -16.56
CA LEU A 134 -13.38 14.84 -15.95
C LEU A 134 -13.27 15.01 -14.44
N TRP A 135 -14.42 15.22 -13.84
CA TRP A 135 -14.58 15.31 -12.40
C TRP A 135 -15.19 14.00 -11.92
N PHE A 136 -14.61 13.42 -10.87
CA PHE A 136 -15.28 12.37 -10.12
C PHE A 136 -16.41 13.03 -9.35
N VAL A 137 -17.66 12.68 -9.64
CA VAL A 137 -18.85 13.33 -9.05
C VAL A 137 -19.68 12.35 -8.23
N SER A 138 -20.48 12.89 -7.31
CA SER A 138 -21.26 12.12 -6.34
C SER A 138 -22.33 11.19 -6.92
N THR A 139 -22.71 11.36 -8.18
CA THR A 139 -23.87 10.69 -8.77
C THR A 139 -23.50 9.41 -9.49
N GLY A 140 -23.06 8.37 -8.76
CA GLY A 140 -23.08 6.96 -9.18
C GLY A 140 -22.53 6.63 -10.59
N THR A 141 -21.69 7.48 -11.15
CA THR A 141 -21.27 7.42 -12.55
C THR A 141 -19.85 6.87 -12.56
N TRP A 142 -19.77 5.60 -12.97
CA TRP A 142 -18.55 4.99 -13.46
C TRP A 142 -17.88 5.97 -14.43
N GLY A 143 -16.66 6.40 -14.11
CA GLY A 143 -15.84 7.19 -15.03
C GLY A 143 -15.74 6.51 -16.40
N PRO A 144 -15.49 7.27 -17.48
CA PRO A 144 -15.63 6.77 -18.83
C PRO A 144 -14.70 5.57 -19.06
N TRP A 145 -15.29 4.43 -19.39
CA TRP A 145 -14.61 3.40 -20.14
C TRP A 145 -14.13 4.04 -21.45
N LEU A 146 -12.83 4.30 -21.56
CA LEU A 146 -12.23 4.54 -22.87
C LEU A 146 -12.14 3.16 -23.55
N PRO A 147 -12.77 2.97 -24.74
CA PRO A 147 -12.56 1.77 -25.55
C PRO A 147 -11.11 1.65 -26.03
#